data_AF-A0A2H5MWC4-F1
#
_entry.id   AF-A0A2H5MWC4-F1
#
_cell.length_a   1.000
_cell.length_b   1.000
_cell.length_c   1.000
_cell.angle_alpha   90.00
_cell.angle_beta   90.00
_cell.angle_gamma   90.00
#
_symmetry.space_group_name_H-M   'P 1'
#
loop_
_entity.id
_entity.type
_entity.pdbx_description
1 polymer ?
#
loop_
_entity_poly.entity_id
_entity_poly.type
_entity_poly.pdbx_seq_one_letter_code
_entity_poly.pdbx_strand_id
1 'polypeptide(L)'
;MEEKKKYWQYPGEVEGFGQAFVVSEEQKLDWGDLFFMTTLPVHLRKPHLFPKLPPSLRDTLEVYSMEVNALAMNLISGMAKVLHIKDEEVREFFENGLQSMRMNYYPPCPQPEKVTGLTPHSDAVALTILLQINEAEGLQIKKDGKWFPIRPLPNAFIVNIGDVLEVMLE
;
A
#
# COMPACT_ATOMS: atom_id res chain seq x y z
N MET A 1 16.20 -12.38 10.86
CA MET A 1 14.84 -12.84 11.22
C MET A 1 14.47 -12.52 12.66
N GLU A 2 15.34 -12.72 13.65
CA GLU A 2 15.01 -12.47 15.07
C GLU A 2 14.50 -11.06 15.37
N GLU A 3 15.13 -10.03 14.80
CA GLU A 3 14.67 -8.64 14.97
C GLU A 3 13.28 -8.38 14.34
N LYS A 4 12.94 -9.06 13.24
CA LYS A 4 11.63 -8.92 12.59
C LYS A 4 10.50 -9.65 13.34
N LYS A 5 10.83 -10.68 14.16
CA LYS A 5 9.84 -11.42 14.97
C LYS A 5 9.09 -10.53 15.96
N LYS A 6 9.71 -9.42 16.37
CA LYS A 6 9.10 -8.41 17.26
C LYS A 6 7.83 -7.79 16.67
N TYR A 7 7.67 -7.87 15.35
CA TYR A 7 6.57 -7.27 14.62
C TYR A 7 5.67 -8.29 13.94
N TRP A 8 5.77 -9.58 14.28
CA TRP A 8 4.93 -10.59 13.64
C TRP A 8 3.45 -10.32 13.83
N GLN A 9 2.67 -10.57 12.78
CA GLN A 9 1.21 -10.58 12.86
C GLN A 9 0.76 -11.52 13.97
N TYR A 10 -0.15 -11.06 14.81
CA TYR A 10 -0.81 -11.90 15.80
C TYR A 10 -1.98 -12.67 15.16
N PRO A 11 -2.36 -13.85 15.71
CA PRO A 11 -3.51 -14.59 15.21
C PRO A 11 -4.77 -13.71 15.15
N GLY A 12 -5.37 -13.60 13.96
CA GLY A 12 -6.54 -12.75 13.71
C GLY A 12 -6.24 -11.29 13.38
N GLU A 13 -4.97 -10.87 13.38
CA GLU A 13 -4.53 -9.55 12.94
C GLU A 13 -3.84 -9.62 11.57
N VAL A 14 -4.00 -8.56 10.77
CA VAL A 14 -3.36 -8.42 9.46
C VAL A 14 -2.16 -7.45 9.48
N GLU A 15 -1.98 -6.70 10.56
CA GLU A 15 -0.90 -5.73 10.72
C GLU A 15 0.35 -6.38 11.32
N GLY A 16 1.52 -5.93 10.88
CA GLY A 16 2.82 -6.47 11.24
C GLY A 16 3.54 -7.11 10.05
N PHE A 17 4.62 -7.83 10.35
CA PHE A 17 5.42 -8.62 9.44
C PHE A 17 4.83 -10.01 9.29
N GLY A 18 4.48 -10.40 8.07
CA GLY A 18 3.91 -11.71 7.78
C GLY A 18 3.16 -11.73 6.45
N GLN A 19 2.80 -12.93 5.99
CA GLN A 19 1.91 -13.07 4.83
C GLN A 19 0.47 -12.87 5.29
N ALA A 20 -0.23 -11.91 4.67
CA ALA A 20 -1.64 -11.75 4.93
C ALA A 20 -2.44 -12.89 4.26
N PHE A 21 -3.49 -13.37 4.93
CA PHE A 21 -4.51 -14.25 4.36
C PHE A 21 -4.07 -15.66 3.93
N VAL A 22 -3.17 -16.32 4.67
CA VAL A 22 -2.93 -17.76 4.49
C VAL A 22 -4.07 -18.56 5.13
N VAL A 23 -4.93 -19.19 4.33
CA VAL A 23 -6.18 -19.84 4.75
C VAL A 23 -6.24 -21.35 4.49
N SER A 24 -5.32 -21.91 3.69
CA SER A 24 -5.22 -23.37 3.47
C SER A 24 -3.82 -23.83 3.07
N GLU A 25 -3.56 -25.15 3.11
CA GLU A 25 -2.28 -25.75 2.72
C GLU A 25 -2.06 -25.75 1.19
N GLU A 26 -3.14 -25.73 0.41
CA GLU A 26 -3.11 -25.70 -1.06
C GLU A 26 -2.98 -24.29 -1.63
N GLN A 27 -3.01 -23.27 -0.78
CA GLN A 27 -2.95 -21.89 -1.22
C GLN A 27 -1.60 -21.58 -1.86
N LYS A 28 -1.65 -21.01 -3.07
CA LYS A 28 -0.46 -20.44 -3.71
C LYS A 28 -0.06 -19.18 -2.96
N LEU A 29 1.19 -19.13 -2.53
CA LEU A 29 1.75 -18.00 -1.80
C LEU A 29 2.50 -17.07 -2.75
N ASP A 30 2.40 -15.78 -2.45
CA ASP A 30 3.18 -14.74 -3.10
C ASP A 30 4.66 -14.86 -2.73
N TRP A 31 5.53 -14.53 -3.69
CA TRP A 31 6.98 -14.53 -3.51
C TRP A 31 7.48 -13.16 -3.03
N GLY A 32 7.14 -12.80 -1.80
CA GLY A 32 7.63 -11.57 -1.18
C GLY A 32 7.20 -11.43 0.26
N ASP A 33 8.05 -10.89 1.13
CA ASP A 33 7.69 -10.57 2.50
C ASP A 33 6.87 -9.27 2.56
N LEU A 34 5.92 -9.23 3.49
CA LEU A 34 5.05 -8.08 3.73
C LEU A 34 5.24 -7.55 5.15
N PHE A 35 5.29 -6.22 5.29
CA PHE A 35 5.00 -5.51 6.52
C PHE A 35 3.82 -4.55 6.27
N PHE A 36 2.72 -4.72 7.01
CA PHE A 36 1.52 -3.91 6.87
C PHE A 36 1.19 -3.18 8.17
N MET A 37 0.72 -1.94 8.12
CA MET A 37 0.19 -1.25 9.30
C MET A 37 -0.73 -0.09 8.93
N THR A 38 -1.67 0.22 9.81
CA THR A 38 -2.42 1.48 9.78
C THR A 38 -1.53 2.62 10.29
N THR A 39 -1.48 3.72 9.54
CA THR A 39 -0.69 4.92 9.86
C THR A 39 -1.57 6.12 10.21
N LEU A 40 -2.77 6.24 9.64
CA LEU A 40 -3.76 7.24 10.04
C LEU A 40 -5.17 6.62 10.14
N PRO A 41 -6.02 7.17 11.01
CA PRO A 41 -5.70 8.16 12.04
C PRO A 41 -4.81 7.57 13.17
N VAL A 42 -4.03 8.42 13.84
CA VAL A 42 -2.98 8.02 14.81
C VAL A 42 -3.52 7.11 15.93
N HIS A 43 -4.76 7.34 16.38
CA HIS A 43 -5.37 6.56 17.47
C HIS A 43 -5.70 5.12 17.08
N LEU A 44 -5.70 4.77 15.79
CA LEU A 44 -5.87 3.38 15.33
C LEU A 44 -4.55 2.64 15.18
N ARG A 45 -3.39 3.30 15.34
CA ARG A 45 -2.09 2.65 15.25
C ARG A 45 -1.94 1.60 16.35
N LYS A 46 -1.54 0.38 15.97
CA LYS A 46 -1.28 -0.69 16.93
C LYS A 46 -0.10 -0.32 17.86
N PRO A 47 -0.28 -0.34 19.19
CA PRO A 47 0.74 0.09 20.15
C PRO A 47 1.99 -0.82 20.18
N HIS A 48 1.86 -2.05 19.67
CA HIS A 48 2.95 -3.01 19.58
C HIS A 48 3.74 -2.93 18.26
N LEU A 49 3.28 -2.14 17.27
CA LEU A 49 3.95 -2.00 15.97
C LEU A 49 4.67 -0.67 15.86
N PHE A 50 3.96 0.41 15.53
CA PHE A 50 4.56 1.69 15.15
C PHE A 50 5.53 2.24 16.21
N PRO A 51 5.20 2.25 17.53
CA PRO A 51 6.11 2.73 18.56
C PRO A 51 7.36 1.87 18.78
N LYS A 52 7.34 0.61 18.29
CA LYS A 52 8.43 -0.36 18.45
C LYS A 52 9.39 -0.38 17.26
N LEU A 53 9.07 0.30 16.17
CA LEU A 53 9.96 0.43 15.02
C LEU A 53 11.29 1.10 15.42
N PRO A 54 12.40 0.82 14.70
CA PRO A 54 13.65 1.54 14.89
C PRO A 54 13.42 3.06 14.81
N PRO A 55 14.01 3.89 15.70
CA PRO A 55 13.71 5.32 15.76
C PRO A 55 13.83 6.04 14.41
N SER A 56 14.90 5.78 13.66
CA SER A 56 15.10 6.38 12.33
C SER A 56 13.99 6.03 11.34
N LEU A 57 13.54 4.77 11.32
CA LEU A 57 12.45 4.32 10.46
C LEU A 57 11.11 4.91 10.92
N ARG A 58 10.82 4.87 12.22
CA ARG A 58 9.60 5.42 12.80
C ARG A 58 9.45 6.91 12.48
N ASP A 59 10.49 7.70 12.76
CA ASP A 59 10.45 9.15 12.60
C ASP A 59 10.36 9.52 11.10
N THR A 60 11.00 8.75 10.22
CA THR A 60 10.87 8.90 8.76
C THR A 60 9.45 8.57 8.28
N LEU A 61 8.85 7.49 8.78
CA LEU A 61 7.50 7.09 8.40
C LEU A 61 6.42 8.02 8.93
N GLU A 62 6.65 8.67 10.07
CA GLU A 62 5.77 9.71 10.59
C GLU A 62 5.66 10.86 9.59
N VAL A 63 6.81 11.39 9.14
CA VAL A 63 6.86 12.46 8.14
C VAL A 63 6.29 11.97 6.81
N TYR A 64 6.72 10.79 6.34
CA TYR A 64 6.25 10.22 5.08
C TYR A 64 4.73 10.03 5.06
N SER A 65 4.13 9.55 6.16
CA SER A 65 2.68 9.37 6.32
C SER A 65 1.93 10.69 6.16
N MET A 66 2.41 11.76 6.79
CA MET A 66 1.79 13.08 6.68
C MET A 66 1.90 13.65 5.25
N GLU A 67 3.08 13.56 4.64
CA GLU A 67 3.32 14.09 3.29
C GLU A 67 2.51 13.34 2.22
N VAL A 68 2.49 12.00 2.27
CA VAL A 68 1.69 11.22 1.30
C VAL A 68 0.19 11.33 1.55
N ASN A 69 -0.25 11.57 2.80
CA ASN A 69 -1.65 11.90 3.07
C ASN A 69 -2.04 13.25 2.43
N ALA A 70 -1.21 14.27 2.62
CA ALA A 70 -1.44 15.59 2.01
C ALA A 70 -1.44 15.50 0.47
N LEU A 71 -0.53 14.73 -0.12
CA LEU A 71 -0.52 14.47 -1.55
C LEU A 71 -1.78 13.76 -2.02
N ALA A 72 -2.23 12.72 -1.32
CA ALA A 72 -3.47 12.01 -1.65
C ALA A 72 -4.68 12.95 -1.64
N MET A 73 -4.82 13.78 -0.60
CA MET A 73 -5.92 14.75 -0.52
C MET A 73 -5.87 15.78 -1.65
N ASN A 74 -4.68 16.28 -1.99
CA ASN A 74 -4.53 17.21 -3.12
C ASN A 74 -4.93 16.57 -4.45
N LEU A 75 -4.57 15.30 -4.67
CA LEU A 75 -4.92 14.56 -5.88
C LEU A 75 -6.43 14.32 -5.96
N ILE A 76 -7.05 13.84 -4.86
CA ILE A 76 -8.49 13.59 -4.79
C ILE A 76 -9.28 14.89 -5.01
N SER A 77 -8.92 15.98 -4.33
CA SER A 77 -9.55 17.29 -4.56
C SER A 77 -9.37 17.79 -6.00
N GLY A 78 -8.22 17.50 -6.62
CA GLY A 78 -7.98 17.81 -8.03
C GLY A 78 -8.92 17.04 -8.97
N MET A 79 -9.08 15.74 -8.75
CA MET A 79 -10.01 14.89 -9.52
C MET A 79 -11.46 15.34 -9.35
N ALA A 80 -11.88 15.59 -8.10
CA ALA A 80 -13.23 16.06 -7.78
C ALA A 80 -13.58 17.38 -8.50
N LYS A 81 -12.64 18.34 -8.56
CA LYS A 81 -12.84 19.60 -9.28
C LYS A 81 -13.07 19.39 -10.77
N VAL A 82 -12.33 18.48 -11.40
CA VAL A 82 -12.51 18.14 -12.83
C VAL A 82 -13.87 17.49 -13.07
N LEU A 83 -14.37 16.73 -12.10
CA LEU A 83 -15.66 16.06 -12.14
C LEU A 83 -16.82 16.91 -11.59
N HIS A 84 -16.56 18.18 -11.25
CA HIS A 84 -17.55 19.10 -10.69
C HIS A 84 -18.21 18.63 -9.38
N ILE A 85 -17.50 17.81 -8.61
CA ILE A 85 -17.90 17.38 -7.26
C ILE A 85 -17.54 18.49 -6.27
N LYS A 86 -18.41 18.73 -5.29
CA LYS A 86 -18.22 19.77 -4.28
C LYS A 86 -17.12 19.38 -3.28
N ASP A 87 -16.35 20.37 -2.84
CA ASP A 87 -15.28 20.16 -1.86
C ASP A 87 -15.81 19.58 -0.52
N GLU A 88 -17.05 19.91 -0.14
CA GLU A 88 -17.69 19.36 1.06
C GLU A 88 -17.90 17.85 0.98
N GLU A 89 -18.31 17.34 -0.19
CA GLU A 89 -18.53 15.90 -0.42
C GLU A 89 -17.19 15.16 -0.33
N VAL A 90 -16.13 15.69 -0.92
CA VAL A 90 -14.77 15.13 -0.81
C VAL A 90 -14.32 15.04 0.65
N ARG A 91 -14.56 16.09 1.45
CA ARG A 91 -14.15 16.10 2.87
C ARG A 91 -14.93 15.09 3.69
N GLU A 92 -16.24 14.96 3.45
CA GLU A 92 -17.09 14.00 4.15
C GLU A 92 -16.56 12.56 4.01
N PHE A 93 -16.06 12.20 2.83
CA PHE A 93 -15.53 10.85 2.59
C PHE A 93 -14.06 10.65 3.01
N PHE A 94 -13.20 11.66 2.85
CA PHE A 94 -11.75 11.46 2.92
C PHE A 94 -11.03 12.17 4.07
N GLU A 95 -11.60 13.22 4.67
CA GLU A 95 -10.88 14.06 5.67
C GLU A 95 -10.48 13.27 6.93
N ASN A 96 -11.25 12.25 7.32
CA ASN A 96 -10.94 11.34 8.42
C ASN A 96 -10.70 9.90 7.95
N GLY A 97 -10.27 9.76 6.69
CA GLY A 97 -10.03 8.46 6.06
C GLY A 97 -8.94 7.64 6.75
N LEU A 98 -8.98 6.33 6.51
CA LEU A 98 -7.94 5.41 6.97
C LEU A 98 -6.77 5.43 5.99
N GLN A 99 -5.55 5.63 6.51
CA GLN A 99 -4.31 5.44 5.77
C GLN A 99 -3.61 4.19 6.31
N SER A 100 -3.14 3.35 5.41
CA SER A 100 -2.28 2.22 5.74
C SER A 100 -1.04 2.21 4.84
N MET A 101 0.03 1.58 5.33
CA MET A 101 1.26 1.39 4.58
C MET A 101 1.57 -0.09 4.45
N ARG A 102 1.92 -0.49 3.23
CA ARG A 102 2.34 -1.83 2.85
C ARG A 102 3.77 -1.77 2.31
N MET A 103 4.73 -2.30 3.08
CA MET A 103 6.12 -2.46 2.64
C MET A 103 6.29 -3.87 2.10
N ASN A 104 6.67 -3.98 0.83
CA ASN A 104 6.91 -5.26 0.17
C ASN A 104 8.40 -5.47 -0.06
N TYR A 105 8.89 -6.67 0.24
CA TYR A 105 10.25 -7.08 -0.07
C TYR A 105 10.23 -8.35 -0.91
N TYR A 106 10.65 -8.25 -2.17
CA TYR A 106 10.67 -9.37 -3.11
C TYR A 106 12.10 -9.92 -3.22
N PRO A 107 12.43 -11.05 -2.57
CA PRO A 107 13.77 -11.64 -2.68
C PRO A 107 13.99 -12.26 -4.07
N PRO A 108 15.25 -12.40 -4.53
CA PRO A 108 15.55 -13.14 -5.75
C PRO A 108 14.92 -14.54 -5.74
N CYS A 109 14.29 -14.93 -6.84
CA CYS A 109 13.70 -16.25 -7.01
C CYS A 109 14.55 -17.10 -7.96
N PRO A 110 14.87 -18.37 -7.62
CA PRO A 110 15.58 -19.27 -8.53
C PRO A 110 14.71 -19.76 -9.71
N GLN A 111 13.37 -19.67 -9.60
CA GLN A 111 12.40 -20.08 -10.62
C GLN A 111 11.32 -19.00 -10.82
N PRO A 112 11.69 -17.78 -11.27
CA PRO A 112 10.79 -16.63 -11.35
C PRO A 112 9.58 -16.87 -12.27
N GLU A 113 9.68 -17.79 -13.23
CA GLU A 113 8.60 -18.17 -14.13
C GLU A 113 7.47 -18.98 -13.47
N LYS A 114 7.70 -19.49 -12.25
CA LYS A 114 6.74 -20.34 -11.51
C LYS A 114 6.06 -19.63 -10.36
N VAL A 115 6.49 -18.42 -10.03
CA VAL A 115 6.00 -17.66 -8.89
C VAL A 115 5.52 -16.29 -9.33
N THR A 116 4.84 -15.59 -8.44
CA THR A 116 4.46 -14.19 -8.64
C THR A 116 4.81 -13.44 -7.37
N GLY A 117 5.41 -12.25 -7.50
CA GLY A 117 5.78 -11.44 -6.34
C GLY A 117 4.55 -10.98 -5.56
N LEU A 118 3.52 -10.52 -6.27
CA LEU A 118 2.22 -10.17 -5.73
C LEU A 118 1.13 -10.57 -6.73
N THR A 119 0.19 -11.42 -6.31
CA THR A 119 -0.89 -11.94 -7.14
C THR A 119 -1.70 -10.81 -7.80
N PRO A 120 -2.16 -10.97 -9.06
CA PRO A 120 -3.00 -9.98 -9.74
C PRO A 120 -4.23 -9.56 -8.92
N HIS A 121 -4.43 -8.26 -8.74
CA HIS A 121 -5.54 -7.67 -7.99
C HIS A 121 -5.85 -6.25 -8.48
N SER A 122 -7.00 -5.72 -8.06
CA SER A 122 -7.28 -4.28 -7.96
C SER A 122 -7.14 -3.84 -6.51
N ASP A 123 -6.90 -2.54 -6.32
CA ASP A 123 -6.74 -1.98 -4.98
C ASP A 123 -8.12 -1.62 -4.40
N ALA A 124 -8.49 -2.24 -3.29
CA ALA A 124 -9.77 -1.98 -2.61
C ALA A 124 -9.82 -0.65 -1.84
N VAL A 125 -8.85 0.25 -2.04
CA VAL A 125 -8.78 1.57 -1.41
C VAL A 125 -9.27 2.66 -2.36
N ALA A 126 -9.26 3.92 -1.92
CA ALA A 126 -9.58 5.03 -2.81
C ALA A 126 -8.41 5.38 -3.74
N LEU A 127 -7.21 5.49 -3.18
CA LEU A 127 -6.01 5.89 -3.91
C LEU A 127 -4.78 5.21 -3.33
N THR A 128 -3.93 4.68 -4.21
CA THR A 128 -2.61 4.15 -3.83
C THR A 128 -1.53 5.08 -4.37
N ILE A 129 -0.57 5.42 -3.51
CA ILE A 129 0.65 6.16 -3.85
C ILE A 129 1.84 5.24 -3.57
N LEU A 130 2.46 4.73 -4.63
CA LEU A 130 3.53 3.74 -4.58
C LEU A 130 4.89 4.40 -4.81
N LEU A 131 5.83 4.12 -3.90
CA LEU A 131 7.25 4.41 -4.06
C LEU A 131 8.03 3.12 -4.35
N GLN A 132 8.75 3.07 -5.47
CA GLN A 132 9.71 2.00 -5.73
C GLN A 132 11.06 2.36 -5.10
N ILE A 133 11.53 1.54 -4.15
CA ILE A 133 12.71 1.87 -3.32
C ILE A 133 14.03 1.64 -4.08
N ASN A 134 14.05 0.70 -5.03
CA ASN A 134 15.24 0.36 -5.81
C ASN A 134 14.95 0.35 -7.32
N GLU A 135 15.96 0.07 -8.12
CA GLU A 135 15.88 0.04 -9.59
C GLU A 135 15.36 -1.29 -10.15
N ALA A 136 14.93 -2.24 -9.31
CA ALA A 136 14.42 -3.51 -9.78
C ALA A 136 13.04 -3.32 -10.43
N GLU A 137 12.91 -3.75 -11.70
CA GLU A 137 11.63 -3.77 -12.39
C GLU A 137 10.74 -4.90 -11.86
N GLY A 138 9.42 -4.68 -11.78
CA GLY A 138 8.50 -5.72 -11.32
C GLY A 138 7.01 -5.36 -11.41
N LEU A 139 6.66 -4.08 -11.27
CA LEU A 139 5.26 -3.66 -11.39
C LEU A 139 4.76 -3.83 -12.83
N GLN A 140 3.58 -4.44 -12.97
CA GLN A 140 2.86 -4.53 -14.23
C GLN A 140 1.40 -4.11 -14.03
N ILE A 141 0.82 -3.46 -15.03
CA ILE A 141 -0.61 -3.13 -15.07
C ILE A 141 -1.29 -3.92 -16.19
N LYS A 142 -2.57 -4.23 -16.02
CA LYS A 142 -3.36 -4.91 -17.04
C LYS A 142 -4.23 -3.91 -17.79
N LYS A 143 -4.11 -3.87 -19.11
CA LYS A 143 -4.94 -3.05 -20.00
C LYS A 143 -5.34 -3.88 -21.21
N ASP A 144 -6.63 -3.89 -21.56
CA ASP A 144 -7.18 -4.62 -22.71
C ASP A 144 -6.75 -6.11 -22.75
N GLY A 145 -6.75 -6.74 -21.58
CA GLY A 145 -6.34 -8.15 -21.42
C GLY A 145 -4.84 -8.41 -21.44
N LYS A 146 -3.99 -7.39 -21.64
CA LYS A 146 -2.52 -7.52 -21.75
C LYS A 146 -1.82 -6.87 -20.56
N TRP A 147 -0.69 -7.45 -20.16
CA TRP A 147 0.16 -6.91 -19.10
C TRP A 147 1.22 -5.98 -19.68
N PHE A 148 1.39 -4.82 -19.04
CA PHE A 148 2.36 -3.79 -19.41
C PHE A 148 3.26 -3.48 -18.23
N PRO A 149 4.60 -3.50 -18.40
CA PRO A 149 5.52 -3.14 -17.33
C PRO A 149 5.47 -1.63 -17.06
N ILE A 150 5.59 -1.26 -15.79
CA ILE A 150 5.75 0.13 -15.36
C ILE A 150 7.19 0.36 -14.93
N ARG A 151 7.81 1.39 -15.49
CA ARG A 151 9.12 1.89 -15.08
C ARG A 151 8.94 3.26 -14.44
N PRO A 152 9.04 3.37 -13.10
CA PRO A 152 8.93 4.66 -12.43
C PRO A 152 10.03 5.60 -12.93
N LEU A 153 9.68 6.87 -13.13
CA LEU A 153 10.67 7.92 -13.39
C LEU A 153 11.51 8.17 -12.12
N PRO A 154 12.76 8.64 -12.24
CA PRO A 154 13.53 9.09 -11.09
C PRO A 154 12.75 10.14 -10.27
N ASN A 155 12.73 9.97 -8.96
CA ASN A 155 12.02 10.86 -8.02
C ASN A 155 10.50 10.95 -8.23
N ALA A 156 9.86 9.92 -8.80
CA ALA A 156 8.42 9.89 -9.00
C ALA A 156 7.72 8.83 -8.13
N PHE A 157 6.50 9.15 -7.72
CA PHE A 157 5.53 8.16 -7.25
C PHE A 157 4.72 7.61 -8.42
N ILE A 158 4.27 6.37 -8.30
CA ILE A 158 3.22 5.81 -9.14
C ILE A 158 1.91 5.97 -8.37
N VAL A 159 0.88 6.48 -9.03
CA VAL A 159 -0.44 6.67 -8.42
C VAL A 159 -1.46 5.87 -9.22
N ASN A 160 -2.31 5.09 -8.54
CA ASN A 160 -3.46 4.45 -9.16
C ASN A 160 -4.74 4.68 -8.34
N ILE A 161 -5.84 4.71 -9.06
CA ILE A 161 -7.20 4.72 -8.53
C ILE A 161 -7.51 3.31 -8.03
N GLY A 162 -8.18 3.21 -6.90
CA GLY A 162 -8.71 1.95 -6.39
C GLY A 162 -10.24 1.92 -6.45
N ASP A 163 -10.79 0.74 -6.16
CA ASP A 163 -12.19 0.38 -6.38
C ASP A 163 -13.15 1.33 -5.64
N VAL A 164 -12.78 1.83 -4.46
CA VAL A 164 -13.63 2.77 -3.69
C VAL A 164 -13.79 4.09 -4.43
N LEU A 165 -12.71 4.62 -5.00
CA LEU A 165 -12.77 5.89 -5.72
C LEU A 165 -13.41 5.70 -7.10
N GLU A 166 -13.23 4.55 -7.74
CA GLU A 166 -13.94 4.20 -8.98
C GLU A 166 -15.46 4.29 -8.77
N VAL A 167 -15.99 3.59 -7.76
CA VAL A 167 -17.43 3.58 -7.45
C VAL A 167 -17.95 4.96 -7.04
N MET A 168 -17.14 5.79 -6.37
CA MET A 168 -17.56 7.12 -5.94
C MET A 168 -17.62 8.15 -7.07
N LEU A 169 -16.90 7.90 -8.17
CA LEU A 169 -16.78 8.84 -9.29
C LEU A 169 -17.59 8.42 -10.54
N GLU A 170 -18.28 7.27 -10.49
CA GLU A 170 -19.32 6.86 -11.45
C GLU A 170 -20.69 7.47 -11.12
#